data_AF-A0A3M4PIZ4-F1
#
_entry.id   AF-A0A3M4PIZ4-F1
#
_cell.length_a   1.000
_cell.length_b   1.000
_cell.length_c   1.000
_cell.angle_alpha   90.00
_cell.angle_beta   90.00
_cell.angle_gamma   90.00
#
_symmetry.space_group_name_H-M   'P 1'
#
loop_
_entity.id
_entity.type
_entity.pdbx_description
1 polymer ?
#
loop_
_entity_poly.entity_id
_entity_poly.type
_entity_poly.pdbx_seq_one_letter_code
_entity_poly.pdbx_strand_id
1 'polypeptide(L)' 'HAQYRHKLSVRGVKQSMSRKGNCLDNAAMESFFGTLKSEFFYLKQFESIDELKAGLDEYIHYYNHDRIKLKLN' A
#
# COMPACT_ATOMS: atom_id res chain seq x y z
N HIS A 1 17.53 13.24 2.18
CA HIS A 1 17.29 11.79 2.41
C HIS A 1 18.45 10.99 3.03
N ALA A 2 19.57 11.59 3.46
CA ALA A 2 20.72 10.82 3.98
C ALA A 2 20.37 9.94 5.20
N GLN A 3 19.57 10.46 6.13
CA GLN A 3 19.11 9.73 7.31
C GLN A 3 18.29 8.48 6.96
N TYR A 4 17.36 8.59 6.01
CA TYR A 4 16.54 7.46 5.56
C TYR A 4 17.39 6.37 4.89
N ARG A 5 18.30 6.76 4.00
CA ARG A 5 19.21 5.82 3.34
C ARG A 5 20.13 5.10 4.33
N HIS A 6 20.62 5.84 5.33
CA HIS A 6 21.43 5.26 6.40
C HIS A 6 20.63 4.22 7.20
N LYS A 7 19.38 4.54 7.57
CA LYS A 7 18.49 3.60 8.28
C LYS A 7 18.22 2.32 7.49
N LEU A 8 18.02 2.43 6.18
CA LEU A 8 17.86 1.28 5.30
C LEU A 8 19.14 0.44 5.22
N SER A 9 20.30 1.09 5.07
CA SER A 9 21.61 0.41 5.05
C SER A 9 21.89 -0.34 6.34
N VAL A 10 21.63 0.28 7.50
CA VAL A 10 21.81 -0.35 8.83
C VAL A 10 20.91 -1.58 8.99
N ARG A 11 19.74 -1.58 8.35
CA ARG A 11 18.79 -2.71 8.37
C ARG A 11 18.97 -3.70 7.21
N GLY A 12 20.00 -3.54 6.38
CA GLY A 12 20.25 -4.41 5.23
C GLY A 12 19.19 -4.31 4.13
N VAL A 13 18.38 -3.26 4.11
CA VAL A 13 17.30 -3.08 3.13
C VAL A 13 17.85 -2.41 1.87
N LYS A 14 17.84 -3.15 0.75
CA LYS A 14 18.20 -2.61 -0.56
C LYS A 14 17.10 -1.67 -1.07
N GLN A 15 17.48 -0.46 -1.43
CA GLN A 15 16.56 0.49 -2.05
C GLN A 15 16.22 0.05 -3.47
N SER A 16 14.94 -0.14 -3.75
CA SER A 16 14.41 -0.29 -5.10
C SER A 16 14.02 1.08 -5.63
N MET A 17 14.99 1.79 -6.22
CA MET A 17 14.73 3.08 -6.88
C MET A 17 14.98 2.89 -8.38
N SER A 18 13.90 2.90 -9.14
CA SER A 18 13.99 2.90 -10.61
C SER A 18 14.28 4.29 -11.14
N ARG A 19 14.78 4.37 -12.38
CA ARG A 19 15.02 5.65 -13.03
C ARG A 19 13.71 6.44 -13.12
N LYS A 20 13.80 7.77 -13.00
CA LYS A 20 12.66 8.67 -13.24
C LYS A 20 12.04 8.34 -14.60
N GLY A 21 10.74 8.02 -14.61
CA GLY A 21 10.00 7.60 -15.81
C GLY A 21 9.72 6.10 -15.92
N ASN A 22 10.23 5.26 -15.01
CA ASN A 22 9.84 3.84 -14.95
C ASN A 22 8.71 3.63 -13.93
N CYS A 23 7.46 3.71 -14.39
CA CYS A 23 6.26 3.55 -13.56
C CYS A 23 5.91 2.09 -13.25
N LEU A 24 6.48 1.13 -13.97
CA LEU A 24 6.12 -0.29 -13.86
C LEU A 24 6.37 -0.84 -12.46
N ASP A 25 7.47 -0.41 -11.80
CA ASP A 25 7.78 -0.86 -10.44
C ASP A 25 6.81 -0.30 -9.38
N ASN A 26 6.14 0.82 -9.69
CA ASN A 26 5.13 1.41 -8.81
C ASN A 26 3.71 0.94 -9.12
N ALA A 27 3.48 0.34 -10.30
CA ALA A 27 2.15 -0.03 -10.79
C ALA A 27 1.37 -0.92 -9.81
N ALA A 28 2.05 -1.86 -9.13
CA ALA A 28 1.43 -2.72 -8.14
C ALA A 28 0.89 -1.92 -6.93
N MET A 29 1.67 -0.97 -6.43
CA MET A 29 1.25 -0.09 -5.33
C MET A 29 0.18 0.90 -5.77
N GLU A 30 0.27 1.44 -6.98
CA GLU A 30 -0.77 2.30 -7.56
C GLU A 30 -2.10 1.57 -7.68
N SER A 31 -2.08 0.33 -8.18
CA SER A 31 -3.25 -0.53 -8.24
C SER A 31 -3.83 -0.79 -6.85
N PHE A 32 -3.01 -1.16 -5.88
CA PHE A 32 -3.43 -1.35 -4.49
C PHE A 32 -4.12 -0.09 -3.93
N PHE A 33 -3.51 1.09 -4.07
CA PHE A 33 -4.09 2.32 -3.56
C PHE A 33 -5.37 2.72 -4.28
N GLY A 34 -5.49 2.42 -5.59
CA GLY A 34 -6.74 2.58 -6.33
C GLY A 34 -7.85 1.73 -5.72
N THR A 35 -7.57 0.44 -5.51
CA THR A 35 -8.52 -0.52 -4.93
C THR A 35 -8.92 -0.16 -3.49
N LEU A 36 -7.95 0.14 -2.63
CA LEU A 36 -8.18 0.57 -1.25
C LEU A 36 -9.12 1.79 -1.19
N LYS A 37 -8.90 2.77 -2.06
CA LYS A 37 -9.73 3.97 -2.09
C LYS A 37 -11.16 3.66 -2.52
N SER A 38 -11.32 2.89 -3.60
CA SER A 38 -12.65 2.56 -4.14
C SER A 38 -13.46 1.61 -3.27
N GLU A 39 -12.82 0.61 -2.67
CA GLU A 39 -13.51 -0.47 -1.93
C GLU A 39 -13.69 -0.15 -0.44
N PHE A 40 -12.88 0.76 0.12
CA PHE A 40 -12.91 1.05 1.56
C PHE A 40 -13.06 2.54 1.84
N PHE A 41 -12.12 3.36 1.38
CA PHE A 41 -12.03 4.75 1.83
C PHE A 41 -13.20 5.63 1.37
N TYR A 42 -13.67 5.48 0.12
CA TYR A 42 -14.77 6.29 -0.40
C TYR A 42 -16.17 5.80 -0.02
N LEU A 43 -16.29 4.57 0.50
CA LEU A 43 -17.58 3.98 0.86
C LEU A 43 -17.98 4.21 2.31
N LYS A 44 -17.07 4.78 3.12
CA LYS A 44 -17.25 4.97 4.56
C LYS A 44 -16.92 6.39 4.97
N GLN A 45 -17.64 6.91 5.96
CA GLN A 45 -17.20 8.08 6.72
C GLN A 45 -16.59 7.58 8.03
N PHE A 46 -15.52 8.22 8.46
CA PHE A 46 -14.83 7.90 9.70
C PHE A 46 -14.96 9.10 10.63
N GLU A 47 -15.40 8.84 11.86
CA GLU A 47 -15.57 9.85 12.90
C GLU A 47 -14.24 10.20 13.57
N SER A 48 -13.24 9.32 13.46
CA SER A 48 -11.89 9.54 14.02
C SER A 48 -10.77 8.88 13.22
N ILE A 49 -9.54 9.32 13.48
CA ILE A 49 -8.34 8.69 12.91
C ILE A 49 -8.17 7.26 13.43
N ASP A 50 -8.54 6.99 14.68
CA ASP A 50 -8.36 5.66 15.27
C ASP A 50 -9.36 4.65 14.69
N GLU A 51 -10.58 5.08 14.39
CA GLU A 51 -11.54 4.29 13.62
C GLU A 51 -11.02 4.00 12.20
N LEU A 52 -10.47 5.00 11.51
CA LEU A 52 -9.85 4.81 10.20
C LEU A 52 -8.71 3.78 10.25
N LYS A 53 -7.84 3.84 11.27
CA LYS A 53 -6.74 2.88 11.44
C LYS A 53 -7.26 1.45 11.65
N ALA A 54 -8.22 1.28 12.56
CA ALA A 54 -8.79 -0.04 12.83
C ALA A 54 -9.43 -0.64 11.57
N GLY A 55 -10.23 0.15 10.85
CA GLY A 55 -10.83 -0.29 9.59
C GLY A 55 -9.79 -0.55 8.49
N LEU A 56 -8.70 0.21 8.46
CA LEU A 56 -7.60 0.00 7.51
C LEU A 56 -6.86 -1.31 7.79
N ASP A 57 -6.61 -1.64 9.06
CA ASP A 57 -5.98 -2.90 9.47
C ASP A 57 -6.83 -4.10 9.05
N GLU A 58 -8.15 -4.03 9.28
CA GLU A 58 -9.11 -5.04 8.81
C GLU A 58 -9.11 -5.17 7.28
N TYR A 59 -9.14 -4.03 6.56
CA TYR A 59 -9.12 -4.05 5.10
C TYR A 59 -7.82 -4.64 4.54
N ILE A 60 -6.68 -4.32 5.14
CA ILE A 60 -5.38 -4.88 4.74
C ILE A 60 -5.36 -6.40 4.96
N HIS A 61 -5.92 -6.87 6.08
CA HIS A 61 -6.07 -8.32 6.33
C HIS A 61 -6.91 -8.98 5.24
N TYR A 62 -8.12 -8.45 4.99
CA TYR A 62 -9.00 -8.92 3.93
C TYR A 62 -8.30 -8.92 2.56
N TYR A 63 -7.63 -7.84 2.18
CA TYR A 63 -6.97 -7.71 0.89
C TYR A 63 -5.86 -8.77 0.69
N ASN A 64 -5.10 -9.06 1.74
CA ASN A 64 -3.95 -9.98 1.67
C ASN A 64 -4.32 -11.46 1.85
N HIS A 65 -5.38 -11.76 2.59
CA HIS A 65 -5.70 -13.14 3.00
C HIS A 65 -7.01 -13.68 2.43
N ASP A 66 -8.03 -12.83 2.26
CA ASP A 66 -9.39 -13.29 1.99
C ASP A 66 -9.92 -12.86 0.62
N ARG A 67 -9.34 -11.82 0.02
CA ARG A 67 -9.82 -11.25 -1.24
C ARG A 67 -9.62 -12.25 -2.38
N ILE A 68 -10.73 -12.78 -2.88
CA ILE A 68 -10.75 -13.68 -4.04
C ILE A 68 -10.36 -12.86 -5.28
N LYS A 69 -9.11 -13.01 -5.75
CA LYS A 69 -8.71 -12.58 -7.09
C LYS A 69 -9.06 -13.69 -8.08
N LEU A 70 -10.18 -13.55 -8.79
CA LEU A 70 -10.36 -14.26 -10.05
C LEU A 70 -9.23 -13.78 -10.97
N LYS A 71 -8.27 -14.66 -11.29
CA LYS A 71 -7.13 -14.33 -12.17
C LYS A 71 -7.64 -13.68 -13.46
N LEU A 72 -7.30 -12.42 -13.67
CA LEU A 72 -7.14 -11.88 -15.01
C LEU A 72 -5.72 -12.22 -15.42
N ASN A 73 -5.59 -13.29 -16.21
CA ASN A 73 -4.38 -13.57 -16.98
C ASN A 73 -4.17 -12.47 -18.03
#